data_AF-A0A835XNH3-F1
#
_entry.id   AF-A0A835XNH3-F1
#
_cell.length_a   1.000
_cell.length_b   1.000
_cell.length_c   1.000
_cell.angle_alpha   90.00
_cell.angle_beta   90.00
_cell.angle_gamma   90.00
#
_symmetry.space_group_name_H-M   'P 1'
#
loop_
_entity.id
_entity.type
_entity.pdbx_description
1 polymer ?
#
loop_
_entity_poly.entity_id
_entity_poly.type
_entity_poly.pdbx_seq_one_letter_code
_entity_poly.pdbx_strand_id
1 'polypeptide(L)'
;MGISATAGAKAFSHTFSLAFTFAILTNLSQYLAWKAQTRRGTHWQRYGPAWLTLIAVPLLLADQVRHCLQDSDIWTGPSSRMYRPDCYPVTGLHGFLCLSLTGWVFSILCTYLGFVLLVVAVFWSSSLLKKLRHAWAQIRSHT
;
A
#
# COMPACT_ATOMS: atom_id res chain seq x y z
N MET A 1 -25.53 -12.49 21.50
CA MET A 1 -24.60 -11.40 21.88
C MET A 1 -23.21 -11.48 21.21
N GLY A 2 -22.76 -12.63 20.67
CA GLY A 2 -21.44 -12.73 20.02
C GLY A 2 -21.32 -12.05 18.65
N ILE A 3 -22.38 -12.04 17.83
CA ILE A 3 -22.33 -11.58 16.43
C ILE A 3 -22.09 -10.05 16.32
N SER A 4 -22.71 -9.26 17.19
CA SER A 4 -22.53 -7.80 17.23
C SER A 4 -21.16 -7.38 17.77
N ALA A 5 -20.60 -8.12 18.73
CA ALA A 5 -19.25 -7.86 19.24
C ALA A 5 -18.19 -8.09 18.14
N THR A 6 -18.36 -9.14 17.32
CA THR A 6 -17.45 -9.43 16.20
C THR A 6 -17.58 -8.42 15.06
N ALA A 7 -18.80 -7.96 14.74
CA ALA A 7 -19.01 -6.92 13.72
C ALA A 7 -18.41 -5.57 14.13
N GLY A 8 -18.63 -5.14 15.37
CA GLY A 8 -18.03 -3.91 15.92
C GLY A 8 -16.50 -3.99 15.98
N ALA A 9 -15.95 -5.13 16.39
CA ALA A 9 -14.50 -5.34 16.41
C ALA A 9 -13.89 -5.25 14.99
N LYS A 10 -14.53 -5.85 13.99
CA LYS A 10 -14.12 -5.76 12.57
C LYS A 10 -14.09 -4.32 12.09
N ALA A 11 -15.19 -3.57 12.31
CA ALA A 11 -15.29 -2.17 11.92
C ALA A 11 -14.23 -1.29 12.59
N PHE A 12 -14.00 -1.51 13.90
CA PHE A 12 -12.96 -0.84 14.64
C PHE A 12 -11.56 -1.15 14.07
N SER A 13 -11.23 -2.42 13.82
CA SER A 13 -9.93 -2.82 13.28
C SER A 13 -9.64 -2.23 11.90
N HIS A 14 -10.63 -2.18 11.01
CA HIS A 14 -10.47 -1.54 9.70
C HIS A 14 -10.28 -0.02 9.82
N THR A 15 -11.07 0.64 10.66
CA THR A 15 -10.99 2.10 10.87
C THR A 15 -9.67 2.50 11.53
N PHE A 16 -9.23 1.74 12.53
CA PHE A 16 -7.96 1.96 13.21
C PHE A 16 -6.79 1.76 12.23
N SER A 17 -6.81 0.67 11.45
CA SER A 17 -5.80 0.41 10.41
C SER A 17 -5.74 1.54 9.38
N LEU A 18 -6.89 2.10 8.98
CA LEU A 18 -6.96 3.24 8.07
C LEU A 18 -6.25 4.46 8.66
N ALA A 19 -6.62 4.84 9.88
CA ALA A 19 -6.07 6.02 10.54
C ALA A 19 -4.56 5.90 10.76
N PHE A 20 -4.11 4.74 11.25
CA PHE A 20 -2.69 4.48 11.49
C PHE A 20 -1.87 4.48 10.20
N THR A 21 -2.36 3.79 9.17
CA THR A 21 -1.67 3.72 7.86
C THR A 21 -1.62 5.10 7.20
N PHE A 22 -2.72 5.88 7.25
CA PHE A 22 -2.74 7.24 6.74
C PHE A 22 -1.72 8.13 7.46
N ALA A 23 -1.69 8.08 8.80
CA ALA A 23 -0.75 8.86 9.60
C ALA A 23 0.72 8.49 9.27
N ILE A 24 1.04 7.21 9.15
CA ILE A 24 2.41 6.79 8.82
C ILE A 24 2.80 7.19 7.40
N LEU A 25 1.97 6.90 6.40
CA LEU A 25 2.33 7.14 5.00
C LEU A 25 2.40 8.64 4.66
N THR A 26 1.55 9.46 5.29
CA THR A 26 1.64 10.92 5.14
C THR A 26 2.88 11.49 5.83
N ASN A 27 3.19 11.07 7.06
CA ASN A 27 4.44 11.47 7.73
C ASN A 27 5.69 11.02 6.97
N LEU A 28 5.67 9.81 6.40
CA LEU A 28 6.74 9.34 5.54
C LEU A 28 6.91 10.22 4.30
N SER A 29 5.80 10.61 3.65
CA SER A 29 5.83 11.51 2.50
C SER A 29 6.40 12.88 2.86
N GLN A 30 6.01 13.43 4.02
CA GLN A 30 6.57 14.68 4.56
C GLN A 30 8.08 14.55 4.83
N TYR A 31 8.50 13.46 5.49
CA TYR A 31 9.91 13.19 5.74
C TYR A 31 10.72 13.09 4.46
N LEU A 32 10.20 12.42 3.42
CA LEU A 32 10.90 12.31 2.13
C LEU A 32 10.97 13.66 1.41
N ALA A 33 9.94 14.50 1.51
CA ALA A 33 9.97 15.87 0.98
C ALA A 33 10.98 16.76 1.72
N TRP A 34 11.07 16.64 3.04
CA TRP A 34 12.10 17.32 3.83
C TRP A 34 13.50 16.82 3.47
N LYS A 35 13.70 15.50 3.43
CA LYS A 35 14.97 14.86 3.08
C LYS A 35 15.41 15.22 1.66
N ALA A 36 14.48 15.47 0.74
CA ALA A 36 14.78 15.94 -0.61
C ALA A 36 15.66 17.20 -0.59
N GLN A 37 15.57 18.03 0.45
CA GLN A 37 16.41 19.21 0.58
C GLN A 37 17.92 18.91 0.59
N THR A 38 18.31 17.74 1.11
CA THR A 38 19.71 17.29 1.16
C THR A 38 20.22 16.72 -0.17
N ARG A 39 19.31 16.44 -1.12
CA ARG A 39 19.67 15.89 -2.44
C ARG A 39 19.95 17.02 -3.42
N ARG A 40 20.95 16.82 -4.28
CA ARG A 40 21.30 17.72 -5.39
C ARG A 40 20.87 17.09 -6.72
N GLY A 41 20.59 17.93 -7.72
CA GLY A 41 20.15 17.50 -9.05
C GLY A 41 18.85 18.19 -9.47
N THR A 42 18.21 17.64 -10.51
CA THR A 42 16.94 18.18 -11.02
C THR A 42 15.78 17.95 -10.06
N HIS A 43 14.66 18.65 -10.26
CA HIS A 43 13.45 18.51 -9.44
C HIS A 43 13.01 17.04 -9.27
N TRP A 44 13.00 16.26 -10.35
CA TRP A 44 12.63 14.84 -10.33
C TRP A 44 13.65 13.95 -9.61
N GLN A 45 14.94 14.27 -9.67
CA GLN A 45 15.98 13.54 -8.93
C GLN A 45 15.93 13.83 -7.43
N ARG A 46 15.51 15.05 -7.09
CA ARG A 46 15.41 15.57 -5.72
C ARG A 46 14.13 15.09 -5.04
N TYR A 47 12.97 15.38 -5.62
CA TYR A 47 11.63 15.13 -5.06
C TYR A 47 10.96 13.85 -5.58
N GLY A 48 11.56 13.14 -6.54
CA GLY A 48 11.00 11.90 -7.09
C GLY A 48 10.50 10.92 -6.02
N PRO A 49 11.31 10.58 -4.98
CA PRO A 49 10.85 9.72 -3.90
C PRO A 49 9.61 10.24 -3.17
N ALA A 50 9.53 11.56 -2.93
CA ALA A 50 8.41 12.17 -2.22
C ALA A 50 7.12 12.15 -3.05
N TRP A 51 7.22 12.41 -4.36
CA TRP A 51 6.08 12.31 -5.28
C TRP A 51 5.57 10.87 -5.42
N LEU A 52 6.48 9.90 -5.51
CA LEU A 52 6.12 8.48 -5.57
C LEU A 52 5.39 8.04 -4.30
N THR A 53 5.85 8.44 -3.11
CA THR A 53 5.12 8.12 -1.87
C THR A 53 3.80 8.87 -1.75
N LEU A 54 3.75 10.13 -2.18
CA LEU A 54 2.52 10.92 -2.13
C LEU A 54 1.42 10.31 -3.00
N ILE A 55 1.77 9.75 -4.16
CA ILE A 55 0.85 9.01 -5.04
C ILE A 55 0.52 7.62 -4.46
N ALA A 56 1.48 6.95 -3.81
CA ALA A 56 1.27 5.66 -3.18
C ALA A 56 0.27 5.73 -2.01
N VAL A 57 0.21 6.85 -1.29
CA VAL A 57 -0.69 7.05 -0.13
C VAL A 57 -2.17 6.79 -0.49
N PRO A 58 -2.82 7.51 -1.42
CA PRO A 58 -4.22 7.26 -1.75
C PRO A 58 -4.45 5.88 -2.36
N LEU A 59 -3.48 5.33 -3.11
CA LEU A 59 -3.57 3.99 -3.70
C LEU A 59 -3.60 2.90 -2.61
N LEU A 60 -2.74 2.99 -1.60
CA LEU A 60 -2.71 2.04 -0.49
C LEU A 60 -3.94 2.17 0.41
N LEU A 61 -4.45 3.39 0.59
CA LEU A 61 -5.62 3.64 1.43
C LEU A 61 -6.93 3.27 0.75
N ALA A 62 -6.97 3.19 -0.58
CA ALA A 62 -8.19 2.91 -1.34
C ALA A 62 -8.93 1.64 -0.85
N ASP A 63 -8.19 0.55 -0.65
CA ASP A 63 -8.80 -0.71 -0.19
C ASP A 63 -9.26 -0.63 1.27
N GLN A 64 -8.50 0.06 2.12
CA GLN A 64 -8.86 0.24 3.51
C GLN A 64 -10.11 1.15 3.66
N VAL A 65 -10.22 2.19 2.82
CA VAL A 65 -11.42 3.04 2.72
C VAL A 65 -12.62 2.22 2.26
N ARG A 66 -12.46 1.35 1.26
CA ARG A 66 -13.53 0.44 0.82
C ARG A 66 -14.04 -0.41 1.98
N HIS A 67 -13.15 -0.95 2.81
CA HIS A 67 -13.53 -1.72 4.00
C HIS A 67 -14.29 -0.89 5.03
N CYS A 68 -13.84 0.32 5.34
CA CYS A 68 -14.55 1.22 6.27
C CYS A 68 -15.93 1.63 5.74
N LEU A 69 -16.05 1.86 4.42
CA LEU A 69 -17.33 2.18 3.77
C LEU A 69 -18.30 0.98 3.78
N GLN A 70 -17.78 -0.25 3.69
CA GLN A 70 -18.58 -1.47 3.86
C GLN A 70 -19.06 -1.64 5.28
N ASP A 71 -18.20 -1.38 6.28
CA ASP A 71 -18.55 -1.54 7.69
C ASP A 71 -19.51 -0.44 8.19
N SER A 72 -19.56 0.69 7.52
CA SER A 72 -20.47 1.82 7.83
C SER A 72 -21.81 1.74 7.08
N ASP A 73 -22.07 0.63 6.38
CA ASP A 73 -23.23 0.42 5.50
C ASP A 73 -23.38 1.41 4.32
N ILE A 74 -22.39 2.28 4.08
CA ILE A 74 -22.40 3.31 3.02
C ILE A 74 -22.18 2.70 1.63
N TRP A 75 -21.26 1.73 1.52
CA TRP A 75 -20.95 1.05 0.26
C TRP A 75 -21.12 -0.46 0.40
N THR A 76 -22.37 -0.87 0.55
CA THR A 76 -22.77 -2.27 0.64
C THR A 76 -23.29 -2.78 -0.70
N GLY A 77 -23.31 -4.10 -0.89
CA GLY A 77 -23.85 -4.75 -2.10
C GLY A 77 -22.82 -5.54 -2.90
N PRO A 78 -23.23 -6.13 -4.04
CA PRO A 78 -22.34 -6.97 -4.84
C PRO A 78 -21.16 -6.19 -5.43
N SER A 79 -21.32 -4.87 -5.61
CA SER A 79 -20.30 -3.99 -6.20
C SER A 79 -19.11 -3.72 -5.28
N SER A 80 -19.24 -3.82 -3.96
CA SER A 80 -18.09 -3.62 -3.05
C SER A 80 -17.37 -4.93 -2.70
N ARG A 81 -17.94 -6.10 -3.06
CA ARG A 81 -17.38 -7.42 -2.78
C ARG A 81 -16.09 -7.63 -3.57
N MET A 82 -15.04 -8.05 -2.88
CA MET A 82 -13.75 -8.40 -3.48
C MET A 82 -13.84 -9.65 -4.38
N TYR A 83 -14.60 -10.66 -3.94
CA TYR A 83 -14.76 -11.94 -4.61
C TYR A 83 -16.18 -12.14 -5.11
N ARG A 84 -16.33 -12.90 -6.19
CA ARG A 84 -17.64 -13.33 -6.70
C ARG A 84 -18.32 -14.29 -5.71
N PRO A 85 -19.65 -14.18 -5.49
CA PRO A 85 -20.35 -14.98 -4.48
C PRO A 85 -20.41 -16.48 -4.81
N ASP A 86 -20.47 -16.84 -6.09
CA ASP A 86 -20.61 -18.24 -6.54
C ASP A 86 -19.25 -18.95 -6.72
N CYS A 87 -18.16 -18.33 -6.25
CA CYS A 87 -16.80 -18.80 -6.46
C CYS A 87 -16.21 -19.25 -5.12
N TYR A 88 -16.47 -20.52 -4.76
CA TYR A 88 -15.92 -21.17 -3.57
C TYR A 88 -15.42 -22.59 -3.92
N PRO A 89 -14.35 -23.09 -3.29
CA PRO A 89 -13.46 -22.42 -2.34
C PRO A 89 -12.45 -21.48 -3.02
N VAL A 90 -12.06 -20.42 -2.32
CA VAL A 90 -11.06 -19.44 -2.77
C VAL A 90 -9.68 -19.91 -2.30
N THR A 91 -9.01 -20.77 -3.08
CA THR A 91 -7.71 -21.36 -2.72
C THR A 91 -6.67 -21.23 -3.82
N GLY A 92 -5.42 -20.88 -3.47
CA GLY A 92 -4.31 -20.80 -4.41
C GLY A 92 -4.59 -19.85 -5.59
N LEU A 93 -4.21 -20.28 -6.80
CA LEU A 93 -4.41 -19.48 -8.02
C LEU A 93 -5.90 -19.23 -8.36
N HIS A 94 -6.81 -20.10 -7.88
CA HIS A 94 -8.25 -19.95 -8.07
C HIS A 94 -8.78 -18.65 -7.45
N GLY A 95 -8.12 -18.14 -6.40
CA GLY A 95 -8.47 -16.87 -5.79
C GLY A 95 -8.36 -15.66 -6.73
N PHE A 96 -7.35 -15.66 -7.62
CA PHE A 96 -7.19 -14.59 -8.61
C PHE A 96 -8.28 -14.62 -9.69
N LEU A 97 -8.77 -15.81 -10.04
CA LEU A 97 -9.87 -15.98 -11.01
C LEU A 97 -11.23 -15.60 -10.41
N CYS A 98 -11.40 -15.80 -9.11
CA CYS A 98 -12.61 -15.44 -8.37
C CYS A 98 -12.73 -13.93 -8.06
N LEU A 99 -11.75 -13.10 -8.41
CA LEU A 99 -11.81 -11.66 -8.15
C LEU A 99 -12.95 -11.01 -8.95
N SER A 100 -13.72 -10.17 -8.25
CA SER A 100 -14.65 -9.26 -8.91
C SER A 100 -13.88 -8.12 -9.59
N LEU A 101 -14.57 -7.29 -10.38
CA LEU A 101 -14.00 -6.07 -10.93
C LEU A 101 -13.41 -5.18 -9.82
N THR A 102 -14.11 -5.06 -8.69
CA THR A 102 -13.68 -4.30 -7.53
C THR A 102 -12.42 -4.88 -6.90
N GLY A 103 -12.31 -6.21 -6.81
CA GLY A 103 -11.08 -6.85 -6.34
C GLY A 103 -9.88 -6.56 -7.24
N TRP A 104 -10.07 -6.59 -8.57
CA TRP A 104 -9.01 -6.22 -9.51
C TRP A 104 -8.58 -4.76 -9.37
N VAL A 105 -9.53 -3.84 -9.24
CA VAL A 105 -9.22 -2.41 -9.12
C VAL A 105 -8.57 -2.09 -7.77
N PHE A 106 -9.17 -2.49 -6.65
CA PHE A 106 -8.68 -2.10 -5.33
C PHE A 106 -7.45 -2.89 -4.90
N SER A 107 -7.43 -4.21 -5.10
CA SER A 107 -6.32 -5.04 -4.66
C SER A 107 -5.15 -5.02 -5.65
N ILE A 108 -5.43 -5.35 -6.92
CA ILE A 108 -4.37 -5.48 -7.91
C ILE A 108 -3.85 -4.12 -8.36
N LEU A 109 -4.75 -3.25 -8.79
CA LEU A 109 -4.34 -1.96 -9.32
C LEU A 109 -3.97 -0.97 -8.22
N CYS A 110 -4.78 -0.76 -7.18
CA CYS A 110 -4.45 0.24 -6.16
C CYS A 110 -3.42 -0.28 -5.15
N THR A 111 -3.68 -1.40 -4.47
CA THR A 111 -2.83 -1.86 -3.38
C THR A 111 -1.45 -2.33 -3.85
N TYR A 112 -1.36 -3.26 -4.82
CA TYR A 112 -0.06 -3.75 -5.27
C TYR A 112 0.76 -2.68 -5.99
N LEU A 113 0.14 -1.81 -6.82
CA LEU A 113 0.86 -0.68 -7.42
C LEU A 113 1.35 0.30 -6.34
N GLY A 114 0.51 0.59 -5.35
CA GLY A 114 0.88 1.42 -4.21
C GLY A 114 2.10 0.86 -3.46
N PHE A 115 2.14 -0.45 -3.22
CA PHE A 115 3.31 -1.11 -2.62
C PHE A 115 4.55 -1.01 -3.50
N VAL A 116 4.42 -1.26 -4.81
CA VAL A 116 5.55 -1.14 -5.75
C VAL A 116 6.10 0.29 -5.74
N LEU A 117 5.24 1.30 -5.80
CA LEU A 117 5.65 2.71 -5.75
C LEU A 117 6.35 3.05 -4.43
N LEU A 118 5.83 2.55 -3.31
CA LEU A 118 6.44 2.74 -1.99
C LEU A 118 7.83 2.11 -1.90
N VAL A 119 8.00 0.87 -2.38
CA VAL A 119 9.29 0.17 -2.42
C VAL A 119 10.29 0.93 -3.28
N VAL A 120 9.89 1.33 -4.48
CA VAL A 120 10.75 2.11 -5.39
C VAL A 120 11.16 3.44 -4.75
N ALA A 121 10.23 4.14 -4.09
CA ALA A 121 10.52 5.39 -3.41
C ALA A 121 11.52 5.23 -2.26
N VAL A 122 11.37 4.18 -1.43
CA VAL A 122 12.29 3.89 -0.32
C VAL A 122 13.69 3.52 -0.84
N PHE A 123 13.77 2.68 -1.88
CA PHE A 123 15.05 2.27 -2.46
C PHE A 123 15.78 3.47 -3.10
N TRP A 124 15.03 4.34 -3.77
CA TRP A 124 15.56 5.59 -4.31
C TRP A 124 16.05 6.52 -3.19
N SER A 125 15.22 6.73 -2.15
CA SER A 125 15.53 7.63 -1.02
C SER A 125 16.79 7.21 -0.28
N SER A 126 16.99 5.92 -0.07
CA SER A 126 18.14 5.35 0.65
C SER A 126 19.40 5.21 -0.21
N SER A 127 19.30 5.39 -1.53
CA SER A 127 20.34 5.02 -2.49
C SER A 127 20.84 3.59 -2.26
N LEU A 128 19.94 2.67 -1.86
CA LEU A 128 20.28 1.33 -1.36
C LEU A 128 21.12 0.56 -2.35
N LEU A 129 20.77 0.64 -3.64
CA LEU A 129 21.49 -0.05 -4.72
C LEU A 129 22.96 0.37 -4.82
N LYS A 130 23.27 1.65 -4.57
CA LYS A 130 24.66 2.14 -4.56
C LYS A 130 25.39 1.56 -3.36
N LYS A 131 24.77 1.59 -2.19
CA LYS A 131 25.35 1.04 -0.94
C LYS A 131 25.60 -0.47 -1.05
N LEU A 132 24.65 -1.22 -1.61
CA LEU A 132 24.78 -2.66 -1.86
C LEU A 132 25.91 -2.97 -2.84
N ARG A 133 26.02 -2.22 -3.94
CA ARG A 133 27.13 -2.38 -4.89
C ARG A 133 28.49 -2.11 -4.25
N HIS A 134 28.59 -1.06 -3.42
CA HIS A 134 29.84 -0.77 -2.69
C HIS A 134 30.19 -1.87 -1.68
N ALA A 135 29.21 -2.33 -0.89
CA ALA A 135 29.42 -3.43 0.05
C ALA A 135 29.83 -4.73 -0.67
N TRP A 136 29.20 -5.05 -1.80
CA TRP A 136 29.54 -6.21 -2.61
C TRP A 136 30.96 -6.12 -3.18
N ALA A 137 31.37 -4.94 -3.65
CA ALA A 137 32.73 -4.71 -4.15
C ALA A 137 33.78 -4.92 -3.04
N GLN A 138 33.51 -4.48 -1.81
CA GLN A 138 34.39 -4.69 -0.66
C GLN A 138 34.54 -6.17 -0.32
N ILE A 139 33.45 -6.93 -0.28
CA ILE A 139 33.50 -8.39 -0.02
C ILE A 139 34.32 -9.09 -1.10
N ARG A 140 34.10 -8.72 -2.36
CA ARG A 140 34.82 -9.32 -3.50
C ARG A 140 36.31 -9.00 -3.51
N SER A 141 36.76 -7.88 -2.93
CA SER A 141 38.18 -7.58 -2.81
C SER A 141 38.89 -8.34 -1.69
N HIS A 142 38.13 -8.96 -0.76
CA HIS A 142 38.66 -9.75 0.36
C HIS A 142 38.58 -11.27 0.13
N THR A 143 38.13 -11.70 -1.06
CA THR A 143 38.14 -13.11 -1.50
C THR A 143 39.10 -13.26 -2.67
#